data_AF-A0A1N7DBE3-F1
#
_entry.id   AF-A0A1N7DBE3-F1
#
_cell.length_a   1.000
_cell.length_b   1.000
_cell.length_c   1.000
_cell.angle_alpha   90.00
_cell.angle_beta   90.00
_cell.angle_gamma   90.00
#
_symmetry.space_group_name_H-M   'P 1'
#
loop_
_entity.id
_entity.type
_entity.pdbx_description
1 polymer ?
#
loop_
_entity_poly.entity_id
_entity_poly.type
_entity_poly.pdbx_seq_one_letter_code
_entity_poly.pdbx_strand_id
1 'polypeptide(L)'
;MRRVSNPSPRRHAQGFSMLELVVVLVILGVVMVAIGRAIQTTSRTADADADNMGLQAAYEALIGFAAANARLPAADSGWAPRALGGARGNRLRYFVAATFTQPPAAVYNPSAQQAINSPGLNFCLSLARAADASLLPMGQGASTIRVLAVLDYGSAGSAPATVADVAVPGSAAAAARGVQGRTAIAISAPELFSALSCGERLARVAAAGKYADVAADLLLLARLNVQHWQNAIEAGDASNANRALATGRLDQWLWLLIADAANLTLMHIGKLPWSLPAAPAYLGVLAGYGSSIAQVILQGDLFRDEMRTWTDVDRQAAEAALDGAKAQLSAYEAALTNARQELARLAALGLAP
;
A
#
# COMPACT_ATOMS: atom_id res chain seq x y z
N MET A 1 92.19 -40.74 62.90
CA MET A 1 91.55 -39.41 62.94
C MET A 1 90.03 -39.58 62.96
N ARG A 2 89.36 -38.74 63.76
CA ARG A 2 87.95 -38.77 64.22
C ARG A 2 86.89 -38.74 63.11
N ARG A 3 85.75 -39.43 63.36
CA ARG A 3 84.45 -39.18 62.74
C ARG A 3 83.88 -37.82 63.19
N VAL A 4 83.17 -37.13 62.29
CA VAL A 4 82.10 -36.20 62.64
C VAL A 4 80.88 -36.57 61.79
N SER A 5 79.88 -37.18 62.40
CA SER A 5 78.56 -37.42 61.83
C SER A 5 77.58 -36.46 62.47
N ASN A 6 77.00 -35.56 61.69
CA ASN A 6 75.94 -34.65 62.14
C ASN A 6 74.64 -35.43 62.42
N PRO A 7 73.91 -35.12 63.51
CA PRO A 7 72.57 -35.65 63.72
C PRO A 7 71.54 -34.92 62.85
N SER A 8 70.72 -35.67 62.12
CA SER A 8 69.53 -35.15 61.45
C SER A 8 68.44 -34.83 62.50
N PRO A 9 67.72 -33.69 62.40
CA PRO A 9 66.62 -33.38 63.30
C PRO A 9 65.46 -34.35 63.06
N ARG A 10 65.03 -35.04 64.11
CA ARG A 10 63.81 -35.86 64.14
C ARG A 10 62.60 -34.95 63.92
N ARG A 11 61.94 -35.07 62.77
CA ARG A 11 60.59 -34.53 62.57
C ARG A 11 59.66 -35.21 63.57
N HIS A 12 59.13 -34.46 64.53
CA HIS A 12 58.02 -34.93 65.35
C HIS A 12 56.81 -35.11 64.43
N ALA A 13 56.41 -36.37 64.22
CA ALA A 13 55.10 -36.70 63.68
C ALA A 13 54.07 -36.30 64.74
N GLN A 14 53.51 -35.10 64.59
CA GLN A 14 52.33 -34.70 65.34
C GLN A 14 51.20 -35.64 64.93
N GLY A 15 50.79 -36.51 65.85
CA GLY A 15 49.64 -37.37 65.66
C GLY A 15 48.39 -36.51 65.50
N PHE A 16 47.61 -36.80 64.46
CA PHE A 16 46.33 -36.14 64.20
C PHE A 16 45.47 -36.16 65.47
N SER A 17 45.12 -34.97 65.96
CA SER A 17 44.18 -34.84 67.07
C SER A 17 42.81 -35.33 66.61
N MET A 18 42.10 -36.12 67.45
CA MET A 18 40.71 -36.50 67.18
C MET A 18 39.83 -35.29 66.86
N LEU A 19 40.13 -34.14 67.45
CA LEU A 19 39.44 -32.88 67.21
C LEU A 19 39.57 -32.42 65.75
N GLU A 20 40.76 -32.56 65.17
CA GLU A 20 41.06 -32.12 63.80
C GLU A 20 40.28 -32.95 62.77
N LEU A 21 40.15 -34.26 63.01
CA LEU A 21 39.36 -35.15 62.14
C LEU A 21 37.86 -34.85 62.20
N VAL A 22 37.34 -34.49 63.38
CA VAL A 22 35.93 -34.08 63.54
C VAL A 22 35.66 -32.75 62.81
N VAL A 23 36.55 -31.77 62.94
CA VAL A 23 36.40 -30.47 62.25
C VAL A 23 36.42 -30.66 60.73
N VAL A 24 37.35 -31.49 60.21
CA VAL A 24 37.40 -31.79 58.77
C VAL A 24 36.10 -32.43 58.29
N LEU A 25 35.56 -33.42 59.01
CA LEU A 25 34.29 -34.07 58.64
C LEU A 25 33.11 -33.09 58.62
N VAL A 26 33.03 -32.16 59.57
CA VAL A 26 31.99 -31.13 59.60
C VAL A 26 32.12 -30.18 58.42
N ILE A 27 33.33 -29.69 58.12
CA ILE A 27 33.58 -28.82 56.97
C ILE A 27 33.21 -29.54 55.67
N LEU A 28 33.61 -30.80 55.52
CA LEU A 28 33.35 -31.61 54.33
C LEU A 28 31.84 -31.85 54.14
N GLY A 29 31.10 -32.08 55.23
CA GLY A 29 29.64 -32.17 55.22
C GLY A 29 28.97 -30.87 54.78
N VAL A 30 29.41 -29.73 55.29
CA VAL A 30 28.89 -28.40 54.90
C VAL A 30 29.19 -28.10 53.43
N VAL A 31 30.42 -28.40 52.97
CA VAL A 31 30.83 -28.22 51.57
C VAL A 31 30.01 -29.12 50.64
N MET A 32 29.77 -30.38 50.99
CA MET A 32 28.93 -31.27 50.17
C MET A 32 27.49 -30.75 50.06
N VAL A 33 26.89 -30.25 51.14
CA VAL A 33 25.53 -29.68 51.09
C VAL A 33 25.49 -28.41 50.23
N ALA A 34 26.51 -27.56 50.34
CA ALA A 34 26.62 -26.34 49.53
C ALA A 34 26.77 -26.67 48.03
N ILE A 35 27.63 -27.64 47.68
CA ILE A 35 27.81 -28.11 46.30
C ILE A 35 26.52 -28.76 45.78
N GLY A 36 25.87 -29.61 46.58
CA GLY A 36 24.62 -30.26 46.18
C GLY A 36 23.50 -29.26 45.87
N ARG A 37 23.38 -28.18 46.67
CA ARG A 37 22.44 -27.09 46.39
C ARG A 37 22.83 -26.29 45.14
N ALA A 38 24.12 -26.02 44.94
CA ALA A 38 24.59 -25.31 43.74
C ALA A 38 24.34 -26.11 42.45
N ILE A 39 24.58 -27.42 42.45
CA ILE A 39 24.31 -28.29 41.30
C ILE A 39 22.81 -28.29 40.96
N GLN A 40 21.94 -28.37 41.97
CA GLN A 40 20.49 -28.34 41.77
C GLN A 40 19.97 -27.00 41.23
N THR A 41 20.62 -25.89 41.56
CA THR A 41 20.26 -24.59 40.99
C THR A 41 20.70 -24.47 39.53
N THR A 42 21.89 -24.97 39.19
CA THR A 42 22.44 -24.89 37.82
C THR A 42 21.70 -25.78 36.83
N SER A 43 21.22 -26.96 37.26
CA SER A 43 20.41 -27.83 36.39
C SER A 43 19.05 -27.23 36.07
N ARG A 44 18.39 -26.60 37.05
CA ARG A 44 17.09 -25.94 36.87
C ARG A 44 17.16 -24.75 35.91
N THR A 45 18.25 -23.99 35.93
CA THR A 45 18.45 -22.88 34.98
C THR A 45 18.71 -23.39 33.57
N ALA A 46 19.54 -24.43 33.40
CA ALA A 46 19.80 -25.03 32.09
C ALA A 46 18.54 -25.66 31.48
N ASP A 47 17.65 -26.20 32.32
CA ASP A 47 16.35 -26.72 31.88
C ASP A 47 15.41 -25.61 31.39
N ALA A 48 15.27 -24.54 32.17
CA ALA A 48 14.45 -23.39 31.81
C ALA A 48 14.95 -22.72 30.51
N ASP A 49 16.26 -22.60 30.32
CA ASP A 49 16.85 -22.01 29.12
C ASP A 49 16.54 -22.86 27.86
N ALA A 50 16.67 -24.18 27.96
CA ALA A 50 16.34 -25.09 26.86
C ALA A 50 14.84 -25.07 26.52
N ASP A 51 13.97 -24.96 27.52
CA ASP A 51 12.53 -24.85 27.33
C ASP A 51 12.16 -23.52 26.63
N ASN A 52 12.80 -22.42 27.05
CA ASN A 52 12.65 -21.11 26.41
C ASN A 52 13.12 -21.13 24.95
N MET A 53 14.26 -21.76 24.65
CA MET A 53 14.73 -21.94 23.27
C MET A 53 13.73 -22.73 22.42
N GLY A 54 13.15 -23.80 22.98
CA GLY A 54 12.12 -24.59 22.28
C GLY A 54 10.83 -23.80 22.02
N LEU A 55 10.38 -22.99 22.98
CA LEU A 55 9.23 -22.10 22.80
C LEU A 55 9.50 -21.03 21.74
N GLN A 56 10.70 -20.44 21.73
CA GLN A 56 11.11 -19.45 20.74
C GLN A 56 11.16 -20.05 19.33
N ALA A 57 11.72 -21.25 19.17
CA ALA A 57 11.73 -21.95 17.89
C ALA A 57 10.32 -22.24 17.38
N ALA A 58 9.39 -22.61 18.29
CA ALA A 58 7.99 -22.81 17.93
C ALA A 58 7.26 -21.52 17.55
N TYR A 59 7.59 -20.41 18.21
CA TYR A 59 7.11 -19.08 17.85
C TYR A 59 7.58 -18.66 16.45
N GLU A 60 8.86 -18.86 16.14
CA GLU A 60 9.41 -18.58 14.80
C GLU A 60 8.79 -19.48 13.73
N ALA A 61 8.60 -20.76 14.02
CA ALA A 61 7.88 -21.68 13.14
C ALA A 61 6.42 -21.25 12.92
N LEU A 62 5.77 -20.67 13.94
CA LEU A 62 4.42 -20.14 13.83
C LEU A 62 4.37 -18.92 12.91
N ILE A 63 5.33 -17.99 13.04
CA ILE A 63 5.46 -16.84 12.13
C ILE A 63 5.67 -17.34 10.69
N GLY A 64 6.58 -18.30 10.49
CA GLY A 64 6.84 -18.89 9.18
C GLY A 64 5.60 -19.56 8.58
N PHE A 65 4.85 -20.30 9.39
CA PHE A 65 3.58 -20.89 8.96
C PHE A 65 2.56 -19.82 8.56
N ALA A 66 2.41 -18.78 9.39
CA ALA A 66 1.48 -17.68 9.14
C ALA A 66 1.83 -16.92 7.86
N ALA A 67 3.13 -16.68 7.62
CA ALA A 67 3.62 -16.08 6.39
C ALA A 67 3.30 -16.93 5.15
N ALA A 68 3.46 -18.25 5.24
CA ALA A 68 3.20 -19.16 4.12
C ALA A 68 1.71 -19.40 3.84
N ASN A 69 0.86 -19.41 4.87
CA ASN A 69 -0.52 -19.86 4.76
C ASN A 69 -1.56 -18.73 4.96
N ALA A 70 -1.12 -17.53 5.34
CA ALA A 70 -1.99 -16.39 5.67
C ALA A 70 -3.07 -16.74 6.71
N ARG A 71 -2.70 -17.60 7.66
CA ARG A 71 -3.53 -18.03 8.80
C ARG A 71 -2.63 -18.68 9.84
N LEU A 72 -3.12 -18.76 11.07
CA LEU A 72 -2.54 -19.62 12.10
C LEU A 72 -2.93 -21.07 11.88
N PRO A 73 -2.09 -22.04 12.27
CA PRO A 73 -2.50 -23.43 12.26
C PRO A 73 -3.59 -23.68 13.30
N ALA A 74 -4.46 -24.65 13.05
CA ALA A 74 -5.40 -25.12 14.08
C ALA A 74 -4.67 -25.94 15.15
N ALA A 75 -5.22 -25.99 16.36
CA ALA A 75 -4.70 -26.86 17.42
C ALA A 75 -5.19 -28.30 17.25
N ASP A 76 -4.30 -29.27 17.46
CA ASP A 76 -4.59 -30.71 17.42
C ASP A 76 -5.04 -31.17 18.82
N SER A 77 -6.33 -31.01 19.14
CA SER A 77 -6.88 -31.34 20.46
C SER A 77 -6.14 -30.61 21.61
N GLY A 78 -5.86 -29.32 21.41
CA GLY A 78 -5.16 -28.46 22.37
C GLY A 78 -3.63 -28.61 22.38
N TRP A 79 -3.08 -29.29 21.38
CA TRP A 79 -1.63 -29.41 21.17
C TRP A 79 -1.20 -28.68 19.90
N ALA A 80 0.03 -28.18 19.90
CA ALA A 80 0.66 -27.64 18.71
C ALA A 80 0.75 -28.72 17.62
N PRO A 81 0.54 -28.35 16.34
CA PRO A 81 0.92 -29.18 15.22
C PRO A 81 2.41 -29.54 15.28
N ARG A 82 2.76 -30.75 14.86
CA ARG A 82 4.16 -31.23 14.88
C ARG A 82 5.11 -30.34 14.07
N ALA A 83 4.59 -29.65 13.05
CA ALA A 83 5.37 -28.73 12.22
C ALA A 83 5.90 -27.50 12.98
N LEU A 84 5.30 -27.14 14.12
CA LEU A 84 5.80 -26.07 14.99
C LEU A 84 6.95 -26.54 15.90
N GLY A 85 7.31 -27.83 15.84
CA GLY A 85 8.32 -28.42 16.70
C GLY A 85 7.84 -28.62 18.14
N GLY A 86 8.80 -28.75 19.05
CA GLY A 86 8.55 -28.93 20.47
C GLY A 86 9.81 -28.72 21.30
N ALA A 87 9.65 -28.26 22.54
CA ALA A 87 10.76 -28.18 23.48
C ALA A 87 11.18 -29.61 23.89
N ARG A 88 12.43 -29.98 23.63
CA ARG A 88 13.01 -31.29 24.00
C ARG A 88 12.25 -32.51 23.46
N GLY A 89 11.59 -32.38 22.31
CA GLY A 89 10.79 -33.46 21.71
C GLY A 89 9.40 -33.67 22.35
N ASN A 90 9.06 -32.88 23.37
CA ASN A 90 7.72 -32.86 23.95
C ASN A 90 6.81 -31.92 23.16
N ARG A 91 5.53 -32.30 23.05
CA ARG A 91 4.53 -31.47 22.38
C ARG A 91 4.23 -30.23 23.22
N LEU A 92 4.08 -29.08 22.57
CA LEU A 92 3.64 -27.84 23.19
C LEU A 92 2.12 -27.80 23.27
N ARG A 93 1.59 -27.28 24.38
CA ARG A 93 0.17 -26.91 24.44
C ARG A 93 -0.04 -25.67 23.59
N TYR A 94 -1.10 -25.68 22.80
CA TYR A 94 -1.39 -24.61 21.86
C TYR A 94 -2.85 -24.25 21.91
N PHE A 95 -3.08 -22.97 22.15
CA PHE A 95 -4.40 -22.36 22.09
C PHE A 95 -4.37 -21.26 21.05
N VAL A 96 -5.40 -21.18 20.21
CA VAL A 96 -5.49 -20.20 19.15
C VAL A 96 -6.93 -19.74 18.97
N ALA A 97 -7.11 -18.45 18.73
CA ALA A 97 -8.39 -17.88 18.37
C ALA A 97 -8.88 -18.46 17.04
N ALA A 98 -10.05 -19.11 17.05
CA ALA A 98 -10.58 -19.84 15.89
C ALA A 98 -10.68 -18.98 14.62
N THR A 99 -11.02 -17.69 14.75
CA THR A 99 -11.12 -16.73 13.65
C THR A 99 -9.85 -16.63 12.81
N PHE A 100 -8.67 -16.85 13.40
CA PHE A 100 -7.39 -16.75 12.72
C PHE A 100 -6.85 -18.09 12.20
N THR A 101 -7.58 -19.19 12.45
CA THR A 101 -7.26 -20.51 11.88
C THR A 101 -7.90 -20.75 10.52
N GLN A 102 -8.86 -19.90 10.15
CA GLN A 102 -9.57 -19.94 8.88
C GLN A 102 -8.99 -18.90 7.91
N PRO A 103 -9.20 -19.08 6.59
CA PRO A 103 -8.89 -18.04 5.62
C PRO A 103 -9.58 -16.71 6.00
N PRO A 104 -8.88 -15.57 5.90
CA PRO A 104 -9.42 -14.29 6.30
C PRO A 104 -10.63 -13.89 5.43
N ALA A 105 -11.75 -13.56 6.06
CA ALA A 105 -12.96 -13.09 5.38
C ALA A 105 -12.85 -11.63 4.90
N ALA A 106 -11.97 -10.84 5.52
CA ALA A 106 -11.76 -9.45 5.16
C ALA A 106 -11.02 -9.34 3.82
N VAL A 107 -11.58 -8.62 2.86
CA VAL A 107 -10.92 -8.33 1.58
C VAL A 107 -10.19 -7.00 1.69
N TYR A 108 -8.90 -7.01 1.42
CA TYR A 108 -8.11 -5.78 1.37
C TYR A 108 -8.47 -4.97 0.13
N ASN A 109 -8.90 -3.73 0.36
CA ASN A 109 -9.30 -2.82 -0.70
C ASN A 109 -8.53 -1.50 -0.59
N PRO A 110 -7.39 -1.36 -1.30
CA PRO A 110 -6.56 -0.16 -1.23
C PRO A 110 -7.12 1.02 -2.04
N SER A 111 -8.06 0.77 -2.96
CA SER A 111 -8.62 1.78 -3.85
C SER A 111 -10.13 1.62 -4.04
N ALA A 112 -10.82 2.67 -4.48
CA ALA A 112 -12.26 2.57 -4.74
C ALA A 112 -12.57 1.66 -5.95
N GLN A 113 -11.60 1.50 -6.85
CA GLN A 113 -11.80 0.86 -8.16
C GLN A 113 -11.33 -0.60 -8.21
N GLN A 114 -10.53 -1.06 -7.23
CA GLN A 114 -9.89 -2.38 -7.33
C GLN A 114 -9.72 -3.07 -5.98
N ALA A 115 -10.61 -4.02 -5.70
CA ALA A 115 -10.42 -4.96 -4.61
C ALA A 115 -9.29 -5.95 -4.94
N ILE A 116 -8.42 -6.21 -3.96
CA ILE A 116 -7.31 -7.15 -4.10
C ILE A 116 -7.62 -8.38 -3.28
N ASN A 117 -7.82 -9.52 -3.95
CA ASN A 117 -7.98 -10.80 -3.28
C ASN A 117 -6.61 -11.45 -3.05
N SER A 118 -5.86 -10.96 -2.07
CA SER A 118 -4.59 -11.56 -1.64
C SER A 118 -4.76 -12.11 -0.22
N PRO A 119 -4.69 -13.44 -0.03
CA PRO A 119 -4.84 -14.06 1.29
C PRO A 119 -3.91 -13.44 2.34
N GLY A 120 -2.66 -13.14 1.97
CA GLY A 120 -1.68 -12.52 2.87
C GLY A 120 -2.07 -11.12 3.33
N LEU A 121 -2.48 -10.25 2.40
CA LEU A 121 -2.92 -8.88 2.74
C LEU A 121 -4.22 -8.90 3.55
N ASN A 122 -5.14 -9.80 3.20
CA ASN A 122 -6.38 -10.03 3.93
C ASN A 122 -6.10 -10.48 5.37
N PHE A 123 -5.10 -11.34 5.57
CA PHE A 123 -4.69 -11.77 6.90
C PHE A 123 -4.06 -10.61 7.70
N CYS A 124 -3.15 -9.85 7.09
CA CYS A 124 -2.60 -8.62 7.70
C CYS A 124 -3.70 -7.63 8.12
N LEU A 125 -4.72 -7.44 7.28
CA LEU A 125 -5.87 -6.59 7.59
C LEU A 125 -6.69 -7.15 8.75
N SER A 126 -6.88 -8.47 8.82
CA SER A 126 -7.59 -9.13 9.91
C SER A 126 -6.85 -8.99 11.25
N LEU A 127 -5.51 -9.05 11.24
CA LEU A 127 -4.68 -8.79 12.42
C LEU A 127 -4.76 -7.33 12.87
N ALA A 128 -4.69 -6.38 11.93
CA ALA A 128 -4.80 -4.95 12.24
C ALA A 128 -6.17 -4.56 12.83
N ARG A 129 -7.22 -5.31 12.49
CA ARG A 129 -8.61 -5.07 12.93
C ARG A 129 -9.08 -6.09 13.97
N ALA A 130 -8.17 -6.85 14.58
CA ALA A 130 -8.52 -7.85 15.57
C ALA A 130 -9.27 -7.21 16.73
N ALA A 131 -10.55 -7.56 16.88
CA ALA A 131 -11.39 -7.09 17.98
C ALA A 131 -11.22 -8.00 19.21
N ASP A 132 -11.40 -7.45 20.41
CA ASP A 132 -11.25 -8.21 21.67
C ASP A 132 -12.13 -9.46 21.75
N ALA A 133 -13.32 -9.43 21.12
CA ALA A 133 -14.24 -10.56 21.05
C ALA A 133 -13.71 -11.73 20.20
N SER A 134 -12.80 -11.46 19.26
CA SER A 134 -12.16 -12.47 18.43
C SER A 134 -10.88 -13.05 19.05
N LEU A 135 -10.46 -12.54 20.21
CA LEU A 135 -9.23 -12.92 20.90
C LEU A 135 -9.52 -13.77 22.14
N LEU A 136 -8.57 -14.62 22.49
CA LEU A 136 -8.65 -15.49 23.66
C LEU A 136 -8.37 -14.68 24.94
N PRO A 137 -9.17 -14.87 26.01
CA PRO A 137 -8.83 -14.33 27.33
C PRO A 137 -7.82 -15.25 28.03
N MET A 138 -6.62 -14.74 28.29
CA MET A 138 -5.57 -15.44 29.04
C MET A 138 -5.44 -14.86 30.44
N GLY A 139 -5.28 -15.73 31.44
CA GLY A 139 -5.27 -15.36 32.85
C GLY A 139 -6.65 -15.39 33.51
N GLN A 140 -6.66 -15.14 34.83
CA GLN A 140 -7.86 -15.18 35.67
C GLN A 140 -8.03 -13.85 36.42
N GLY A 141 -9.28 -13.41 36.62
CA GLY A 141 -9.60 -12.23 37.42
C GLY A 141 -9.15 -10.91 36.78
N ALA A 142 -8.56 -10.01 37.57
CA ALA A 142 -8.18 -8.66 37.13
C ALA A 142 -6.97 -8.59 36.18
N SER A 143 -6.27 -9.71 35.93
CA SER A 143 -5.08 -9.78 35.07
C SER A 143 -5.34 -10.40 33.70
N THR A 144 -6.60 -10.49 33.26
CA THR A 144 -6.94 -11.06 31.95
C THR A 144 -6.40 -10.19 30.81
N ILE A 145 -5.62 -10.78 29.92
CA ILE A 145 -5.17 -10.15 28.67
C ILE A 145 -5.80 -10.84 27.46
N ARG A 146 -5.91 -10.09 26.35
CA ARG A 146 -6.44 -10.60 25.08
C ARG A 146 -5.29 -11.01 24.17
N VAL A 147 -5.29 -12.27 23.75
CA VAL A 147 -4.19 -12.86 22.98
C VAL A 147 -4.73 -13.61 21.77
N LEU A 148 -3.92 -13.67 20.73
CA LEU A 148 -4.24 -14.36 19.49
C LEU A 148 -4.02 -15.87 19.64
N ALA A 149 -2.88 -16.22 20.24
CA ALA A 149 -2.48 -17.58 20.51
C ALA A 149 -1.60 -17.67 21.76
N VAL A 150 -1.54 -18.85 22.35
CA VAL A 150 -0.69 -19.16 23.49
C VAL A 150 0.04 -20.48 23.22
N LEU A 151 1.36 -20.46 23.39
CA LEU A 151 2.21 -21.63 23.46
C LEU A 151 2.55 -21.87 24.93
N ASP A 152 2.14 -22.98 25.51
CA ASP A 152 2.44 -23.37 26.89
C ASP A 152 3.26 -24.65 26.91
N TYR A 153 4.32 -24.62 27.70
CA TYR A 153 5.16 -25.76 27.99
C TYR A 153 5.19 -26.01 29.50
N GLY A 154 5.10 -27.27 29.89
CA GLY A 154 5.20 -27.69 31.27
C GLY A 154 5.75 -29.09 31.37
N SER A 155 6.86 -29.24 32.09
CA SER A 155 7.46 -30.54 32.41
C SER A 155 6.87 -31.15 33.69
N ALA A 156 6.15 -30.37 34.51
CA ALA A 156 5.52 -30.80 35.76
C ALA A 156 4.14 -30.12 36.00
N GLY A 157 3.26 -30.82 36.72
CA GLY A 157 1.93 -30.34 37.13
C GLY A 157 0.78 -30.68 36.18
N SER A 158 -0.46 -30.35 36.57
CA SER A 158 -1.65 -30.55 35.73
C SER A 158 -1.65 -29.59 34.55
N ALA A 159 -1.77 -30.12 33.33
CA ALA A 159 -1.87 -29.31 32.11
C ALA A 159 -3.08 -28.35 32.19
N PRO A 160 -2.96 -27.12 31.65
CA PRO A 160 -4.08 -26.19 31.67
C PRO A 160 -5.18 -26.75 30.76
N ALA A 161 -6.41 -26.79 31.26
CA ALA A 161 -7.56 -27.23 30.47
C ALA A 161 -8.02 -26.13 29.51
N THR A 162 -7.86 -24.86 29.91
CA THR A 162 -8.30 -23.69 29.16
C THR A 162 -7.22 -22.60 29.10
N VAL A 163 -7.39 -21.64 28.19
CA VAL A 163 -6.48 -20.48 28.05
C VAL A 163 -6.47 -19.60 29.30
N ALA A 164 -7.62 -19.45 29.94
CA ALA A 164 -7.77 -18.67 31.16
C ALA A 164 -6.91 -19.28 32.29
N ASP A 165 -6.70 -20.59 32.27
CA ASP A 165 -5.84 -21.26 33.25
C ASP A 165 -4.36 -21.01 33.01
N VAL A 166 -3.93 -20.48 31.86
CA VAL A 166 -2.52 -20.16 31.60
C VAL A 166 -2.17 -18.84 32.27
N ALA A 167 -1.08 -18.83 33.05
CA ALA A 167 -0.67 -17.65 33.79
C ALA A 167 -0.03 -16.63 32.85
N VAL A 168 -0.44 -15.37 32.97
CA VAL A 168 0.10 -14.27 32.16
C VAL A 168 1.59 -14.07 32.46
N PRO A 169 2.48 -14.05 31.45
CA PRO A 169 3.92 -13.85 31.67
C PRO A 169 4.19 -12.60 32.51
N GLY A 170 5.08 -12.71 33.49
CA GLY A 170 5.40 -11.62 34.42
C GLY A 170 4.40 -11.38 35.56
N SER A 171 3.24 -12.06 35.57
CA SER A 171 2.29 -11.98 36.69
C SER A 171 2.77 -12.75 37.93
N ALA A 172 2.25 -12.42 39.11
CA ALA A 172 2.51 -13.18 40.34
C ALA A 172 2.12 -14.66 40.21
N ALA A 173 1.05 -14.95 39.46
CA ALA A 173 0.63 -16.32 39.15
C ALA A 173 1.66 -17.05 38.26
N ALA A 174 2.29 -16.33 37.31
CA ALA A 174 3.36 -16.89 36.50
C ALA A 174 4.64 -17.09 37.33
N ALA A 175 4.97 -16.21 38.27
CA ALA A 175 6.11 -16.41 39.17
C ALA A 175 5.92 -17.66 40.06
N ALA A 176 4.72 -17.86 40.61
CA ALA A 176 4.40 -19.04 41.40
C ALA A 176 4.53 -20.35 40.60
N ARG A 177 4.21 -20.32 39.30
CA ARG A 177 4.31 -21.47 38.39
C ARG A 177 5.66 -21.61 37.68
N GLY A 178 6.40 -20.52 37.51
CA GLY A 178 7.76 -20.52 36.97
C GLY A 178 8.72 -21.30 37.88
N VAL A 179 8.45 -21.29 39.19
CA VAL A 179 9.12 -22.17 40.16
C VAL A 179 8.73 -23.65 39.98
N GLN A 180 7.59 -23.95 39.34
CA GLN A 180 7.09 -25.30 39.06
C GLN A 180 7.43 -25.81 37.65
N GLY A 181 8.34 -25.16 36.91
CA GLY A 181 8.82 -25.66 35.61
C GLY A 181 7.82 -25.50 34.45
N ARG A 182 7.02 -24.43 34.49
CA ARG A 182 6.09 -24.07 33.41
C ARG A 182 6.41 -22.72 32.81
N THR A 183 6.43 -22.66 31.48
CA THR A 183 6.74 -21.46 30.70
C THR A 183 5.70 -21.32 29.59
N ALA A 184 5.27 -20.09 29.32
CA ALA A 184 4.29 -19.82 28.27
C ALA A 184 4.65 -18.54 27.51
N ILE A 185 4.42 -18.55 26.20
CA ILE A 185 4.49 -17.39 25.33
C ILE A 185 3.07 -17.03 24.92
N ALA A 186 2.69 -15.79 25.20
CA ALA A 186 1.44 -15.18 24.76
C ALA A 186 1.73 -14.38 23.50
N ILE A 187 0.99 -14.63 22.43
CA ILE A 187 1.19 -13.97 21.13
C ILE A 187 0.04 -13.01 20.92
N SER A 188 0.36 -11.72 20.77
CA SER A 188 -0.65 -10.69 20.51
C SER A 188 -0.84 -10.44 19.01
N ALA A 189 -2.00 -9.90 18.63
CA ALA A 189 -2.23 -9.52 17.23
C ALA A 189 -1.24 -8.44 16.71
N PRO A 190 -0.91 -7.38 17.47
CA PRO A 190 0.08 -6.38 17.05
C PRO A 190 1.49 -6.95 16.89
N GLU A 191 1.89 -7.88 17.77
CA GLU A 191 3.19 -8.54 17.71
C GLU A 191 3.31 -9.38 16.43
N LEU A 192 2.32 -10.23 16.15
CA LEU A 192 2.33 -11.02 14.91
C LEU A 192 2.24 -10.11 13.66
N PHE A 193 1.46 -9.03 13.72
CA PHE A 193 1.38 -8.04 12.65
C PHE A 193 2.76 -7.41 12.34
N SER A 194 3.50 -7.06 13.38
CA SER A 194 4.86 -6.52 13.24
C SER A 194 5.84 -7.58 12.73
N ALA A 195 5.80 -8.81 13.28
CA ALA A 195 6.66 -9.91 12.88
C ALA A 195 6.49 -10.30 11.40
N LEU A 196 5.27 -10.17 10.88
CA LEU A 196 4.95 -10.43 9.48
C LEU A 196 5.20 -9.24 8.55
N SER A 197 5.78 -8.13 9.03
CA SER A 197 5.99 -6.89 8.26
C SER A 197 4.71 -6.34 7.60
N CYS A 198 3.55 -6.61 8.21
CA CYS A 198 2.25 -6.30 7.60
C CYS A 198 2.06 -4.80 7.34
N GLY A 199 2.55 -3.94 8.23
CA GLY A 199 2.44 -2.48 8.08
C GLY A 199 3.09 -1.97 6.80
N GLU A 200 4.31 -2.42 6.50
CA GLU A 200 5.03 -2.06 5.29
C GLU A 200 4.34 -2.59 4.03
N ARG A 201 3.89 -3.84 4.06
CA ARG A 201 3.22 -4.49 2.92
C ARG A 201 1.90 -3.80 2.58
N LEU A 202 1.05 -3.57 3.59
CA LEU A 202 -0.21 -2.84 3.41
C LEU A 202 0.05 -1.42 2.91
N ALA A 203 1.04 -0.71 3.45
CA ALA A 203 1.38 0.64 3.01
C ALA A 203 1.88 0.69 1.56
N ARG A 204 2.75 -0.24 1.13
CA ARG A 204 3.23 -0.33 -0.26
C ARG A 204 2.09 -0.59 -1.24
N VAL A 205 1.18 -1.51 -0.91
CA VAL A 205 0.02 -1.82 -1.76
C VAL A 205 -1.00 -0.68 -1.74
N ALA A 206 -1.20 -0.01 -0.60
CA ALA A 206 -2.04 1.19 -0.52
C ALA A 206 -1.50 2.32 -1.40
N ALA A 207 -0.19 2.57 -1.36
CA ALA A 207 0.45 3.56 -2.20
C ALA A 207 0.28 3.22 -3.69
N ALA A 208 0.55 1.97 -4.09
CA ALA A 208 0.32 1.50 -5.46
C ALA A 208 -1.15 1.65 -5.90
N GLY A 209 -2.10 1.34 -5.01
CA GLY A 209 -3.53 1.53 -5.27
C GLY A 209 -3.88 3.01 -5.49
N LYS A 210 -3.31 3.91 -4.68
CA LYS A 210 -3.48 5.36 -4.86
C LYS A 210 -2.86 5.87 -6.16
N TYR A 211 -1.70 5.36 -6.56
CA TYR A 211 -1.11 5.69 -7.86
C TYR A 211 -2.00 5.24 -9.02
N ALA A 212 -2.63 4.06 -8.93
CA ALA A 212 -3.57 3.59 -9.93
C ALA A 212 -4.83 4.45 -10.01
N ASP A 213 -5.38 4.89 -8.87
CA ASP A 213 -6.52 5.82 -8.83
C ASP A 213 -6.17 7.16 -9.50
N VAL A 214 -5.03 7.76 -9.14
CA VAL A 214 -4.57 9.02 -9.75
C VAL A 214 -4.36 8.85 -11.26
N ALA A 215 -3.78 7.73 -11.70
CA ALA A 215 -3.61 7.46 -13.13
C ALA A 215 -4.96 7.31 -13.86
N ALA A 216 -5.98 6.73 -13.22
CA ALA A 216 -7.32 6.63 -13.79
C ALA A 216 -8.00 8.00 -13.91
N ASP A 217 -7.84 8.88 -12.91
CA ASP A 217 -8.37 10.24 -12.95
C ASP A 217 -7.66 11.09 -14.02
N LEU A 218 -6.33 10.98 -14.15
CA LEU A 218 -5.58 11.64 -15.22
C LEU A 218 -5.98 11.14 -16.61
N LEU A 219 -6.26 9.85 -16.74
CA LEU A 219 -6.77 9.27 -17.98
C LEU A 219 -8.14 9.87 -18.36
N LEU A 220 -9.04 10.05 -17.39
CA LEU A 220 -10.33 10.72 -17.61
C LEU A 220 -10.13 12.16 -18.11
N LEU A 221 -9.26 12.93 -17.45
CA LEU A 221 -8.93 14.30 -17.85
C LEU A 221 -8.33 14.36 -19.26
N ALA A 222 -7.45 13.42 -19.61
CA ALA A 222 -6.87 13.34 -20.95
C ALA A 222 -7.93 13.05 -22.02
N ARG A 223 -8.90 12.19 -21.74
CA ARG A 223 -10.04 11.93 -22.65
C ARG A 223 -10.88 13.18 -22.87
N LEU A 224 -11.18 13.93 -21.80
CA LEU A 224 -11.90 15.19 -21.89
C LEU A 224 -11.11 16.24 -22.69
N ASN A 225 -9.78 16.28 -22.56
CA ASN A 225 -8.94 17.18 -23.34
C ASN A 225 -8.96 16.83 -24.84
N VAL A 226 -8.87 15.54 -25.20
CA VAL A 226 -9.02 15.10 -26.59
C VAL A 226 -10.39 15.51 -27.16
N GLN A 227 -11.46 15.30 -26.39
CA GLN A 227 -12.80 15.69 -26.79
C GLN A 227 -12.93 17.22 -26.95
N HIS A 228 -12.29 18.00 -26.09
CA HIS A 228 -12.26 19.46 -26.20
C HIS A 228 -11.66 19.91 -27.53
N TRP A 229 -10.51 19.37 -27.93
CA TRP A 229 -9.86 19.73 -29.20
C TRP A 229 -10.64 19.27 -30.43
N GLN A 230 -11.29 18.09 -30.36
CA GLN A 230 -12.20 17.64 -31.42
C GLN A 230 -13.36 18.63 -31.61
N ASN A 231 -14.02 19.00 -30.52
CA ASN A 231 -15.11 19.98 -30.55
C ASN A 231 -14.64 21.35 -31.04
N ALA A 232 -13.42 21.77 -30.69
CA ALA A 232 -12.85 23.04 -31.13
C ALA A 232 -12.62 23.07 -32.65
N ILE A 233 -12.09 21.98 -33.23
CA ILE A 233 -11.91 21.83 -34.68
C ILE A 233 -13.28 21.83 -35.38
N GLU A 234 -14.24 21.05 -34.89
CA GLU A 234 -15.60 20.98 -35.46
C GLU A 234 -16.30 22.34 -35.42
N ALA A 235 -16.20 23.07 -34.31
CA ALA A 235 -16.78 24.40 -34.16
C ALA A 235 -16.11 25.42 -35.10
N GLY A 236 -14.79 25.35 -35.26
CA GLY A 236 -14.05 26.21 -36.18
C GLY A 236 -14.39 25.93 -37.64
N ASP A 237 -14.47 24.66 -38.04
CA ASP A 237 -14.89 24.26 -39.39
C ASP A 237 -16.34 24.68 -39.69
N ALA A 238 -17.25 24.55 -38.73
CA ALA A 238 -18.63 25.04 -38.86
C ALA A 238 -18.71 26.58 -39.00
N SER A 239 -17.90 27.31 -38.22
CA SER A 239 -17.78 28.77 -38.34
C SER A 239 -17.28 29.18 -39.72
N ASN A 240 -16.24 28.50 -40.23
CA ASN A 240 -15.70 28.75 -41.55
C ASN A 240 -16.69 28.41 -42.68
N ALA A 241 -17.46 27.33 -42.56
CA ALA A 241 -18.52 27.01 -43.52
C ALA A 241 -19.60 28.11 -43.58
N ASN A 242 -20.01 28.66 -42.42
CA ASN A 242 -20.94 29.78 -42.36
C ASN A 242 -20.36 31.05 -42.98
N ARG A 243 -19.07 31.34 -42.76
CA ARG A 243 -18.35 32.46 -43.42
C ARG A 243 -18.29 32.29 -44.93
N ALA A 244 -18.03 31.08 -45.43
CA ALA A 244 -18.00 30.80 -46.87
C ALA A 244 -19.36 31.01 -47.54
N LEU A 245 -20.46 30.63 -46.87
CA LEU A 245 -21.82 30.94 -47.31
C LEU A 245 -22.09 32.45 -47.32
N ALA A 246 -21.59 33.19 -46.31
CA ALA A 246 -21.72 34.64 -46.25
C ALA A 246 -20.94 35.34 -47.38
N THR A 247 -19.71 34.91 -47.68
CA THR A 247 -18.94 35.45 -48.82
C THR A 247 -19.62 35.14 -50.14
N GLY A 248 -20.15 33.93 -50.32
CA GLY A 248 -20.91 33.58 -51.53
C GLY A 248 -22.14 34.46 -51.73
N ARG A 249 -22.84 34.81 -50.64
CA ARG A 249 -23.92 35.80 -50.70
C ARG A 249 -23.38 37.18 -51.05
N LEU A 250 -22.32 37.67 -50.40
CA LEU A 250 -21.74 38.99 -50.68
C LEU A 250 -21.31 39.13 -52.15
N ASP A 251 -20.70 38.10 -52.73
CA ASP A 251 -20.32 38.08 -54.14
C ASP A 251 -21.56 38.16 -55.06
N GLN A 252 -22.64 37.44 -54.72
CA GLN A 252 -23.90 37.55 -55.45
C GLN A 252 -24.51 38.97 -55.36
N TRP A 253 -24.50 39.58 -54.17
CA TRP A 253 -24.97 40.95 -53.95
C TRP A 253 -24.12 41.97 -54.71
N LEU A 254 -22.79 41.80 -54.73
CA LEU A 254 -21.87 42.64 -55.47
C LEU A 254 -22.21 42.66 -56.97
N TRP A 255 -22.44 41.49 -57.57
CA TRP A 255 -22.80 41.41 -58.99
C TRP A 255 -24.15 42.06 -59.30
N LEU A 256 -25.14 41.91 -58.40
CA LEU A 256 -26.43 42.58 -58.54
C LEU A 256 -26.26 44.11 -58.49
N LEU A 257 -25.48 44.64 -57.55
CA LEU A 257 -25.21 46.07 -57.44
C LEU A 257 -24.49 46.62 -58.68
N ILE A 258 -23.50 45.89 -59.21
CA ILE A 258 -22.78 46.27 -60.42
C ILE A 258 -23.72 46.27 -61.64
N ALA A 259 -24.53 45.22 -61.79
CA ALA A 259 -25.48 45.12 -62.90
C ALA A 259 -26.52 46.23 -62.86
N ASP A 260 -27.03 46.57 -61.67
CA ASP A 260 -28.00 47.65 -61.49
C ASP A 260 -27.38 49.04 -61.76
N ALA A 261 -26.17 49.30 -61.25
CA ALA A 261 -25.42 50.52 -61.55
C ALA A 261 -25.14 50.67 -63.07
N ALA A 262 -24.79 49.58 -63.75
CA ALA A 262 -24.59 49.56 -65.20
C ALA A 262 -25.90 49.83 -65.96
N ASN A 263 -27.01 49.21 -65.54
CA ASN A 263 -28.33 49.43 -66.12
C ASN A 263 -28.77 50.89 -65.96
N LEU A 264 -28.59 51.46 -64.77
CA LEU A 264 -28.90 52.86 -64.47
C LEU A 264 -28.07 53.82 -65.33
N THR A 265 -26.80 53.49 -65.57
CA THR A 265 -25.90 54.24 -66.48
C THR A 265 -26.37 54.16 -67.93
N LEU A 266 -26.76 52.97 -68.42
CA LEU A 266 -27.28 52.77 -69.78
C LEU A 266 -28.62 53.50 -70.00
N MET A 267 -29.51 53.46 -69.02
CA MET A 267 -30.77 54.22 -69.05
C MET A 267 -30.53 55.74 -69.09
N HIS A 268 -29.44 56.22 -68.49
CA HIS A 268 -29.08 57.64 -68.52
C HIS A 268 -28.50 58.10 -69.86
N ILE A 269 -27.73 57.24 -70.54
CA ILE A 269 -27.17 57.53 -71.87
C ILE A 269 -28.27 57.58 -72.96
N GLY A 270 -29.36 56.84 -72.80
CA GLY A 270 -30.44 56.74 -73.79
C GLY A 270 -31.50 57.86 -73.77
N LYS A 271 -31.48 58.80 -72.82
CA LYS A 271 -32.47 59.88 -72.70
C LYS A 271 -31.80 61.26 -72.54
N LEU A 272 -31.87 62.09 -73.57
CA LEU A 272 -31.49 63.52 -73.56
C LEU A 272 -32.71 64.34 -74.02
N PRO A 273 -33.18 65.35 -73.26
CA PRO A 273 -32.38 66.55 -72.97
C PRO A 273 -32.42 67.02 -71.50
N TRP A 274 -31.34 67.70 -71.10
CA TRP A 274 -31.03 68.10 -69.74
C TRP A 274 -31.91 69.26 -69.22
N SER A 275 -32.43 69.11 -68.01
CA SER A 275 -32.59 70.25 -67.09
C SER A 275 -31.49 70.15 -66.02
N LEU A 276 -30.85 71.29 -65.73
CA LEU A 276 -29.69 71.41 -64.83
C LEU A 276 -29.83 70.80 -63.40
N PRO A 277 -31.00 70.58 -62.78
CA PRO A 277 -31.05 69.92 -61.47
C PRO A 277 -30.84 68.39 -61.48
N ALA A 278 -30.84 67.70 -62.62
CA ALA A 278 -30.78 66.23 -62.66
C ALA A 278 -29.35 65.64 -62.54
N ALA A 279 -28.32 66.37 -62.99
CA ALA A 279 -26.93 65.90 -62.96
C ALA A 279 -26.36 65.65 -61.55
N PRO A 280 -26.52 66.55 -60.55
CA PRO A 280 -26.02 66.29 -59.20
C PRO A 280 -26.74 65.13 -58.52
N ALA A 281 -28.03 64.93 -58.81
CA ALA A 281 -28.79 63.79 -58.29
C ALA A 281 -28.26 62.46 -58.83
N TYR A 282 -27.97 62.38 -60.15
CA TYR A 282 -27.37 61.19 -60.76
C TYR A 282 -25.96 60.88 -60.20
N LEU A 283 -25.11 61.90 -60.06
CA LEU A 283 -23.79 61.74 -59.46
C LEU A 283 -23.87 61.25 -58.01
N GLY A 284 -24.85 61.74 -57.23
CA GLY A 284 -25.13 61.25 -55.88
C GLY A 284 -25.54 59.78 -55.84
N VAL A 285 -26.38 59.33 -56.78
CA VAL A 285 -26.78 57.92 -56.91
C VAL A 285 -25.59 57.03 -57.27
N LEU A 286 -24.79 57.41 -58.28
CA LEU A 286 -23.58 56.67 -58.64
C LEU A 286 -22.57 56.59 -57.50
N ALA A 287 -22.38 57.69 -56.74
CA ALA A 287 -21.53 57.69 -55.56
C ALA A 287 -22.05 56.73 -54.48
N GLY A 288 -23.37 56.64 -54.29
CA GLY A 288 -24.01 55.68 -53.38
C GLY A 288 -23.84 54.21 -53.79
N TYR A 289 -23.94 53.89 -55.08
CA TYR A 289 -23.59 52.54 -55.58
C TYR A 289 -22.10 52.26 -55.39
N GLY A 290 -21.23 53.22 -55.70
CA GLY A 290 -19.79 53.08 -55.52
C GLY A 290 -19.40 52.80 -54.06
N SER A 291 -19.98 53.50 -53.10
CA SER A 291 -19.72 53.25 -51.68
C SER A 291 -20.24 51.89 -51.21
N SER A 292 -21.41 51.47 -51.70
CA SER A 292 -22.00 50.17 -51.35
C SER A 292 -21.17 49.01 -51.91
N ILE A 293 -20.73 49.13 -53.16
CA ILE A 293 -19.80 48.19 -53.81
C ILE A 293 -18.50 48.09 -53.01
N ALA A 294 -17.91 49.22 -52.62
CA ALA A 294 -16.68 49.24 -51.83
C ALA A 294 -16.84 48.58 -50.45
N GLN A 295 -17.97 48.80 -49.77
CA GLN A 295 -18.26 48.14 -48.49
C GLN A 295 -18.41 46.61 -48.62
N VAL A 296 -19.11 46.14 -49.66
CA VAL A 296 -19.28 44.70 -49.92
C VAL A 296 -17.94 44.03 -50.23
N ILE A 297 -17.07 44.68 -51.03
CA ILE A 297 -15.72 44.18 -51.32
C ILE A 297 -14.90 44.09 -50.03
N LEU A 298 -14.87 45.16 -49.21
CA LEU A 298 -14.09 45.20 -47.98
C LEU A 298 -14.57 44.15 -46.95
N GLN A 299 -15.87 43.96 -46.80
CA GLN A 299 -16.42 42.88 -45.97
C GLN A 299 -16.08 41.50 -46.51
N GLY A 300 -16.15 41.31 -47.83
CA GLY A 300 -15.76 40.06 -48.48
C GLY A 300 -14.28 39.72 -48.29
N ASP A 301 -13.39 40.71 -48.37
CA ASP A 301 -11.96 40.53 -48.15
C ASP A 301 -11.64 40.17 -46.70
N LEU A 302 -12.27 40.84 -45.72
CA LEU A 302 -12.12 40.50 -44.30
C LEU A 302 -12.55 39.04 -44.02
N PHE A 303 -13.71 38.62 -44.53
CA PHE A 303 -14.16 37.24 -44.34
C PHE A 303 -13.24 36.23 -45.05
N ARG A 304 -12.73 36.55 -46.25
CA ARG A 304 -11.78 35.69 -46.96
C ARG A 304 -10.45 35.57 -46.23
N ASP A 305 -9.95 36.66 -45.65
CA ASP A 305 -8.73 36.66 -44.85
C ASP A 305 -8.90 35.81 -43.59
N GLU A 306 -9.97 36.03 -42.81
CA GLU A 306 -10.28 35.22 -41.62
C GLU A 306 -10.45 33.73 -41.95
N MET A 307 -11.09 33.39 -43.08
CA MET A 307 -11.21 32.00 -43.52
C MET A 307 -9.85 31.38 -43.82
N ARG A 308 -8.97 32.09 -44.55
CA ARG A 308 -7.60 31.63 -44.83
C ARG A 308 -6.79 31.47 -43.55
N THR A 309 -6.86 32.43 -42.62
CA THR A 309 -6.16 32.34 -41.33
C THR A 309 -6.58 31.09 -40.56
N TRP A 310 -7.87 30.78 -40.51
CA TRP A 310 -8.32 29.54 -39.87
C TRP A 310 -7.75 28.31 -40.58
N THR A 311 -7.88 28.23 -41.91
CA THR A 311 -7.47 27.04 -42.68
C THR A 311 -5.97 26.81 -42.64
N ASP A 312 -5.17 27.88 -42.73
CA ASP A 312 -3.72 27.79 -42.88
C ASP A 312 -2.98 27.75 -41.53
N VAL A 313 -3.50 28.43 -40.50
CA VAL A 313 -2.79 28.62 -39.23
C VAL A 313 -3.51 27.95 -38.07
N ASP A 314 -4.75 28.37 -37.78
CA ASP A 314 -5.41 27.97 -36.54
C ASP A 314 -5.82 26.49 -36.54
N ARG A 315 -6.28 25.99 -37.69
CA ARG A 315 -6.64 24.58 -37.85
C ARG A 315 -5.43 23.66 -37.68
N GLN A 316 -4.30 24.01 -38.29
CA GLN A 316 -3.07 23.21 -38.14
C GLN A 316 -2.59 23.21 -36.69
N ALA A 317 -2.66 24.36 -36.01
CA ALA A 317 -2.33 24.45 -34.59
C ALA A 317 -3.29 23.60 -33.72
N ALA A 318 -4.58 23.60 -34.01
CA ALA A 318 -5.58 22.79 -33.31
C ALA A 318 -5.40 21.28 -33.58
N GLU A 319 -5.10 20.89 -34.82
CA GLU A 319 -4.78 19.50 -35.18
C GLU A 319 -3.50 19.02 -34.46
N ALA A 320 -2.45 19.86 -34.43
CA ALA A 320 -1.23 19.55 -33.67
C ALA A 320 -1.49 19.43 -32.16
N ALA A 321 -2.36 20.29 -31.59
CA ALA A 321 -2.78 20.20 -30.20
C ALA A 321 -3.60 18.93 -29.92
N LEU A 322 -4.50 18.54 -30.83
CA LEU A 322 -5.25 17.29 -30.76
C LEU A 322 -4.32 16.07 -30.78
N ASP A 323 -3.33 16.05 -31.67
CA ASP A 323 -2.35 14.96 -31.74
C ASP A 323 -1.48 14.89 -30.49
N GLY A 324 -1.08 16.04 -29.94
CA GLY A 324 -0.44 16.14 -28.62
C GLY A 324 -1.32 15.57 -27.50
N ALA A 325 -2.61 15.90 -27.49
CA ALA A 325 -3.57 15.37 -26.51
C ALA A 325 -3.78 13.85 -26.65
N LYS A 326 -3.83 13.31 -27.87
CA LYS A 326 -3.89 11.85 -28.12
C LYS A 326 -2.62 11.14 -27.66
N ALA A 327 -1.45 11.73 -27.86
CA ALA A 327 -0.19 11.17 -27.37
C ALA A 327 -0.13 11.16 -25.83
N GLN A 328 -0.64 12.20 -25.17
CA GLN A 328 -0.80 12.20 -23.71
C GLN A 328 -1.79 11.12 -23.25
N LEU A 329 -2.92 10.98 -23.95
CA LEU A 329 -3.92 9.94 -23.65
C LEU A 329 -3.29 8.54 -23.66
N SER A 330 -2.55 8.18 -24.71
CA SER A 330 -1.90 6.88 -24.80
C SER A 330 -0.82 6.67 -23.72
N ALA A 331 -0.08 7.72 -23.36
CA ALA A 331 0.87 7.69 -22.26
C ALA A 331 0.18 7.41 -20.91
N TYR A 332 -0.98 8.03 -20.63
CA TYR A 332 -1.74 7.77 -19.41
C TYR A 332 -2.38 6.38 -19.39
N GLU A 333 -2.82 5.84 -20.54
CA GLU A 333 -3.30 4.45 -20.64
C GLU A 333 -2.18 3.45 -20.31
N ALA A 334 -0.97 3.70 -20.81
CA ALA A 334 0.20 2.89 -20.47
C ALA A 334 0.57 3.02 -18.97
N ALA A 335 0.54 4.23 -18.42
CA ALA A 335 0.81 4.47 -17.00
C ALA A 335 -0.20 3.76 -16.08
N LEU A 336 -1.49 3.83 -16.38
CA LEU A 336 -2.53 3.11 -15.64
C LEU A 336 -2.34 1.59 -15.72
N THR A 337 -1.99 1.08 -16.89
CA THR A 337 -1.72 -0.35 -17.09
C THR A 337 -0.53 -0.80 -16.25
N ASN A 338 0.57 -0.04 -16.27
CA ASN A 338 1.76 -0.32 -15.46
C ASN A 338 1.44 -0.26 -13.96
N ALA A 339 0.67 0.73 -13.51
CA ALA A 339 0.26 0.87 -12.11
C ALA A 339 -0.59 -0.34 -11.64
N ARG A 340 -1.53 -0.81 -12.48
CA ARG A 340 -2.34 -2.01 -12.19
C ARG A 340 -1.51 -3.28 -12.16
N GLN A 341 -0.54 -3.43 -13.08
CA GLN A 341 0.39 -4.56 -13.08
C GLN A 341 1.28 -4.57 -11.83
N GLU A 342 1.82 -3.41 -11.44
CA GLU A 342 2.60 -3.28 -10.21
C GLU A 342 1.77 -3.59 -8.97
N LEU A 343 0.53 -3.11 -8.92
CA LEU A 343 -0.41 -3.44 -7.86
C LEU A 343 -0.67 -4.96 -7.77
N ALA A 344 -0.92 -5.60 -8.92
CA ALA A 344 -1.11 -7.05 -8.99
C ALA A 344 0.16 -7.82 -8.58
N ARG A 345 1.34 -7.33 -8.96
CA ARG A 345 2.64 -7.90 -8.57
C ARG A 345 2.84 -7.84 -7.06
N LEU A 346 2.63 -6.67 -6.45
CA LEU A 346 2.74 -6.49 -5.01
C LEU A 346 1.69 -7.32 -4.24
N ALA A 347 0.48 -7.44 -4.79
CA ALA A 347 -0.56 -8.29 -4.23
C ALA A 347 -0.21 -9.78 -4.27
N ALA A 348 0.40 -10.24 -5.37
CA ALA A 348 0.83 -11.62 -5.56
C ALA A 348 1.98 -12.02 -4.62
N LEU A 349 2.86 -11.07 -4.27
CA LEU A 349 3.90 -11.30 -3.25
C LEU A 349 3.28 -11.59 -1.87
N GLY A 350 2.09 -11.06 -1.57
CA GLY A 350 1.32 -11.39 -0.37
C GLY A 350 2.15 -11.24 0.92
N LEU A 351 2.37 -12.36 1.62
CA LEU A 351 3.23 -12.47 2.81
C LEU A 351 4.60 -13.10 2.52
N ALA A 352 4.83 -13.59 1.31
CA ALA A 352 6.14 -14.12 0.92
C ALA A 352 7.16 -12.96 0.81
N PRO A 353 8.44 -13.19 1.19
CA PRO A 353 9.49 -12.19 1.04
C PRO A 353 9.68 -11.74 -0.41
#